data_AF-A0A829R7X1-F1
#
_entry.id   AF-A0A829R7X1-F1
#
_cell.length_a   1.000
_cell.length_b   1.000
_cell.length_c   1.000
_cell.angle_alpha   90.00
_cell.angle_beta   90.00
_cell.angle_gamma   90.00
#
_symmetry.space_group_name_H-M   'P 1'
#
loop_
_entity.id
_entity.type
_entity.pdbx_description
1 polymer ?
#
loop_
_entity_poly.entity_id
_entity_poly.type
_entity_poly.pdbx_seq_one_letter_code
_entity_poly.pdbx_strand_id
1 'polypeptide(L)'
;MKKLILHIGLLAFLSVGLMFQPFNAQAASIGDLEQKQESIKDKKSNLDKETQEKQSEIDKLEEQKKDASKDLNELLENIEKTNLKLKKQQEAVTKEKQEIKRIADKIQALKKEIKARQEVLNERARTLQKNGTADNYLSLLMDSDDFSDLIDRVGIVTTIVKADKTIMDEQNRDKNDLKDTQEKEKKQLAKVKQLAEEVKIARNNMESQKLEKKRFDPKPGEEKTFITK
;
A
#
# COMPACT_ATOMS: atom_id res chain seq x y z
N MET A 1 -38.28 -34.82 39.17
CA MET A 1 -39.23 -34.71 40.30
C MET A 1 -39.36 -33.25 40.72
N LYS A 2 -40.59 -32.83 41.04
CA LYS A 2 -41.03 -31.52 41.57
C LYS A 2 -41.19 -30.38 40.56
N LYS A 3 -42.40 -30.34 39.96
CA LYS A 3 -43.29 -29.19 39.73
C LYS A 3 -44.08 -29.35 38.41
N LEU A 4 -44.84 -30.45 38.31
CA LEU A 4 -45.66 -30.79 37.15
C LEU A 4 -47.09 -31.17 37.56
N ILE A 5 -47.58 -30.62 38.67
CA ILE A 5 -48.93 -30.85 39.21
C ILE A 5 -49.48 -29.51 39.68
N LEU A 6 -49.89 -28.64 38.75
CA LEU A 6 -50.67 -27.45 39.10
C LEU A 6 -51.45 -26.82 37.93
N HIS A 7 -51.89 -27.63 36.96
CA HIS A 7 -52.89 -27.19 35.96
C HIS A 7 -53.97 -28.25 35.65
N ILE A 8 -53.99 -29.38 36.38
CA ILE A 8 -55.06 -30.39 36.24
C ILE A 8 -56.33 -29.99 37.04
N GLY A 9 -56.24 -28.93 37.85
CA GLY A 9 -57.33 -28.39 38.68
C GLY A 9 -58.19 -27.29 38.04
N LEU A 10 -58.21 -27.16 36.71
CA LEU A 10 -59.15 -26.24 36.01
C LEU A 10 -60.10 -26.98 35.04
N LEU A 11 -59.92 -28.29 34.85
CA LEU A 11 -60.65 -29.09 33.87
C LEU A 11 -61.87 -29.85 34.42
N ALA A 12 -62.17 -29.76 35.72
CA ALA A 12 -63.21 -30.57 36.37
C ALA A 12 -64.40 -29.79 36.96
N PHE A 13 -64.52 -28.48 36.72
CA PHE A 13 -65.61 -27.65 37.28
C PHE A 13 -66.45 -26.89 36.24
N LEU A 14 -66.43 -27.35 34.98
CA LEU A 14 -67.24 -26.80 33.88
C LEU A 14 -68.14 -27.86 33.22
N SER A 15 -68.50 -28.92 33.96
CA SER A 15 -69.26 -30.07 33.44
C SER A 15 -70.67 -30.23 34.02
N VAL A 16 -71.22 -29.26 34.77
CA VAL A 16 -72.59 -29.37 35.32
C VAL A 16 -73.32 -28.03 35.16
N GLY A 17 -73.93 -27.79 34.00
CA GLY A 17 -74.71 -26.56 33.77
C GLY A 17 -75.22 -26.28 32.35
N LEU A 18 -75.35 -27.28 31.47
CA LEU A 18 -75.90 -27.10 30.11
C LEU A 18 -76.97 -28.17 29.76
N MET A 19 -77.84 -28.49 30.71
CA MET A 19 -79.07 -29.23 30.40
C MET A 19 -80.20 -28.23 30.12
N PHE A 20 -80.75 -28.31 28.90
CA PHE A 20 -81.97 -27.65 28.44
C PHE A 20 -81.91 -26.12 28.20
N GLN A 21 -81.07 -25.71 27.26
CA GLN A 21 -81.44 -24.62 26.35
C GLN A 21 -81.79 -25.26 25.00
N PRO A 22 -82.81 -24.79 24.25
CA PRO A 22 -82.98 -25.23 22.88
C PRO A 22 -81.69 -24.87 22.14
N PHE A 23 -80.89 -25.89 21.83
CA PHE A 23 -79.82 -25.77 20.86
C PHE A 23 -80.51 -25.46 19.54
N ASN A 24 -80.62 -24.18 19.21
CA ASN A 24 -80.80 -23.75 17.84
C ASN A 24 -79.50 -24.11 17.12
N ALA A 25 -79.38 -25.37 16.73
CA ALA A 25 -78.44 -25.77 15.72
C ALA A 25 -78.96 -25.19 14.41
N GLN A 26 -78.54 -23.96 14.06
CA GLN A 26 -78.62 -23.53 12.68
C GLN A 26 -77.72 -24.47 11.88
N ALA A 27 -78.32 -25.45 11.22
CA ALA A 27 -77.66 -26.19 10.17
C ALA A 27 -77.34 -25.19 9.06
N ALA A 28 -76.05 -24.94 8.82
CA ALA A 28 -75.63 -24.23 7.61
C ALA A 28 -76.28 -24.95 6.42
N SER A 29 -76.91 -24.22 5.50
CA SER A 29 -77.48 -24.86 4.31
C SER A 29 -76.34 -25.48 3.50
N ILE A 30 -76.65 -26.51 2.70
CA ILE A 30 -75.64 -27.13 1.81
C ILE A 30 -74.96 -26.06 0.93
N GLY A 31 -75.70 -25.04 0.50
CA GLY A 31 -75.15 -23.90 -0.25
C GLY A 31 -74.17 -23.03 0.55
N ASP A 32 -74.39 -22.82 1.86
CA ASP A 32 -73.44 -22.09 2.72
C ASP A 32 -72.14 -22.87 2.92
N LEU A 33 -72.22 -24.21 2.99
CA LEU A 33 -71.06 -25.09 3.09
C LEU A 33 -70.28 -25.15 1.78
N GLU A 34 -70.95 -25.21 0.63
CA GLU A 34 -70.34 -25.12 -0.70
C GLU A 34 -69.63 -23.78 -0.91
N GLN A 35 -70.27 -22.66 -0.56
CA GLN A 35 -69.66 -21.33 -0.64
C GLN A 35 -68.41 -21.22 0.25
N LYS A 36 -68.47 -21.81 1.45
CA LYS A 36 -67.31 -21.84 2.37
C LYS A 36 -66.19 -22.71 1.82
N GLN A 37 -66.50 -23.85 1.20
CA GLN A 37 -65.55 -24.72 0.52
C GLN A 37 -64.85 -24.00 -0.65
N GLU A 38 -65.60 -23.29 -1.49
CA GLU A 38 -65.06 -22.47 -2.58
C GLU A 38 -64.10 -21.40 -2.03
N SER A 39 -64.53 -20.67 -0.98
CA SER A 39 -63.70 -19.63 -0.36
C SER A 39 -62.40 -20.16 0.27
N ILE A 40 -62.42 -21.37 0.82
CA ILE A 40 -61.24 -22.04 1.38
C ILE A 40 -60.31 -22.48 0.26
N LYS A 41 -60.86 -22.99 -0.85
CA LYS A 41 -60.11 -23.37 -2.04
C LYS A 41 -59.40 -22.16 -2.67
N ASP A 42 -60.09 -21.02 -2.75
CA ASP A 42 -59.51 -19.77 -3.24
C ASP A 42 -58.42 -19.24 -2.32
N LYS A 43 -58.65 -19.23 -0.99
CA LYS A 43 -57.63 -18.85 -0.01
C LYS A 43 -56.39 -19.75 -0.09
N LYS A 44 -56.59 -21.06 -0.24
CA LYS A 44 -55.49 -22.02 -0.42
C LYS A 44 -54.70 -21.74 -1.69
N SER A 45 -55.39 -21.54 -2.82
CA SER A 45 -54.75 -21.18 -4.10
C SER A 45 -53.94 -19.90 -4.02
N ASN A 46 -54.44 -18.87 -3.33
CA ASN A 46 -53.71 -17.62 -3.12
C ASN A 46 -52.50 -17.79 -2.20
N LEU A 47 -52.64 -18.54 -1.10
CA LEU A 47 -51.52 -18.89 -0.21
C LEU A 47 -50.43 -19.71 -0.94
N ASP A 48 -50.83 -20.65 -1.79
CA ASP A 48 -49.90 -21.46 -2.59
C ASP A 48 -49.10 -20.56 -3.57
N LYS A 49 -49.76 -19.57 -4.19
CA LYS A 49 -49.09 -18.56 -5.04
C LYS A 49 -48.13 -17.69 -4.24
N GLU A 50 -48.57 -17.11 -3.11
CA GLU A 50 -47.70 -16.31 -2.24
C GLU A 50 -46.49 -17.11 -1.75
N THR A 51 -46.68 -18.39 -1.42
CA THR A 51 -45.60 -19.29 -1.01
C THR A 51 -44.61 -19.54 -2.15
N GLN A 52 -45.09 -19.76 -3.38
CA GLN A 52 -44.23 -19.91 -4.56
C GLN A 52 -43.45 -18.62 -4.86
N GLU A 53 -44.09 -17.45 -4.77
CA GLU A 53 -43.43 -16.15 -4.94
C GLU A 53 -42.35 -15.93 -3.88
N LYS A 54 -42.66 -16.24 -2.61
CA LYS A 54 -41.69 -16.15 -1.50
C LYS A 54 -40.54 -17.14 -1.65
N GLN A 55 -40.79 -18.37 -2.11
CA GLN A 55 -39.72 -19.33 -2.38
C GLN A 55 -38.80 -18.83 -3.52
N SER A 56 -39.36 -18.29 -4.60
CA SER A 56 -38.56 -17.69 -5.67
C SER A 56 -37.74 -16.48 -5.19
N GLU A 57 -38.29 -15.68 -4.28
CA GLU A 57 -37.56 -14.57 -3.65
C GLU A 57 -36.41 -15.08 -2.76
N ILE A 58 -36.63 -16.16 -1.99
CA ILE A 58 -35.57 -16.82 -1.20
C ILE A 58 -34.46 -17.34 -2.11
N ASP A 59 -34.80 -18.07 -3.18
CA ASP A 59 -33.81 -18.65 -4.09
C ASP A 59 -32.93 -17.54 -4.73
N LYS A 60 -33.55 -16.42 -5.12
CA LYS A 60 -32.83 -15.23 -5.62
C LYS A 60 -31.93 -14.61 -4.56
N LEU A 61 -32.39 -14.51 -3.32
CA LEU A 61 -31.59 -13.98 -2.20
C LEU A 61 -30.42 -14.90 -1.86
N GLU A 62 -30.59 -16.22 -1.94
CA GLU A 62 -29.51 -17.19 -1.75
C GLU A 62 -28.45 -17.08 -2.84
N GLU A 63 -28.85 -16.89 -4.10
CA GLU A 63 -27.94 -16.64 -5.21
C GLU A 63 -27.17 -15.33 -5.02
N GLN A 64 -27.87 -14.24 -4.70
CA GLN A 64 -27.24 -12.94 -4.39
C GLN A 64 -26.26 -13.03 -3.22
N LYS A 65 -26.58 -13.79 -2.16
CA LYS A 65 -25.70 -14.01 -1.02
C LYS A 65 -24.43 -14.76 -1.42
N LYS A 66 -24.55 -15.76 -2.29
CA LYS A 66 -23.42 -16.54 -2.81
C LYS A 66 -22.48 -15.66 -3.64
N ASP A 67 -23.04 -14.86 -4.54
CA ASP A 67 -22.26 -13.94 -5.37
C ASP A 67 -21.56 -12.88 -4.52
N ALA A 68 -22.29 -12.25 -3.58
CA ALA A 68 -21.70 -11.30 -2.64
C ALA A 68 -20.57 -11.90 -1.78
N SER A 69 -20.71 -13.17 -1.37
CA SER A 69 -19.66 -13.88 -0.62
C SER A 69 -18.42 -14.13 -1.47
N LYS A 70 -18.60 -14.41 -2.77
CA LYS A 70 -17.50 -14.58 -3.72
C LYS A 70 -16.77 -13.26 -3.94
N ASP A 71 -17.51 -12.18 -4.21
CA ASP A 71 -16.95 -10.84 -4.41
C ASP A 71 -16.17 -10.36 -3.17
N LEU A 72 -16.69 -10.64 -1.97
CA LEU A 72 -16.01 -10.32 -0.71
C LEU A 72 -14.67 -11.07 -0.58
N ASN A 73 -14.63 -12.36 -0.92
CA ASN A 73 -13.40 -13.13 -0.85
C ASN A 73 -12.35 -12.62 -1.85
N GLU A 74 -12.76 -12.32 -3.09
CA GLU A 74 -11.88 -11.71 -4.09
C GLU A 74 -11.33 -10.35 -3.64
N LEU A 75 -12.20 -9.51 -3.04
CA LEU A 75 -11.82 -8.22 -2.48
C LEU A 75 -10.80 -8.37 -1.34
N LEU A 76 -11.00 -9.33 -0.43
CA LEU A 76 -10.06 -9.62 0.67
C LEU A 76 -8.69 -10.06 0.17
N GLU A 77 -8.64 -10.96 -0.81
CA GLU A 77 -7.38 -11.37 -1.43
C GLU A 77 -6.66 -10.21 -2.10
N ASN A 78 -7.40 -9.35 -2.80
CA ASN A 78 -6.83 -8.18 -3.47
C ASN A 78 -6.27 -7.17 -2.47
N ILE A 79 -6.94 -6.96 -1.33
CA ILE A 79 -6.46 -6.12 -0.23
C ILE A 79 -5.16 -6.70 0.35
N GLU A 80 -5.08 -8.02 0.56
CA GLU A 80 -3.87 -8.67 1.09
C GLU A 80 -2.69 -8.57 0.12
N LYS A 81 -2.90 -8.89 -1.16
CA LYS A 81 -1.88 -8.75 -2.23
C LYS A 81 -1.38 -7.32 -2.32
N THR A 82 -2.30 -6.34 -2.24
CA THR A 82 -1.96 -4.91 -2.27
C THR A 82 -1.17 -4.48 -1.04
N ASN A 83 -1.54 -4.95 0.16
CA ASN A 83 -0.80 -4.71 1.40
C ASN A 83 0.65 -5.21 1.33
N LEU A 84 0.85 -6.44 0.84
CA LEU A 84 2.18 -7.02 0.69
C LEU A 84 3.04 -6.23 -0.29
N LYS A 85 2.45 -5.82 -1.43
CA LYS A 85 3.13 -4.97 -2.43
C LYS A 85 3.50 -3.60 -1.85
N LEU A 86 2.58 -2.96 -1.13
CA LEU A 86 2.80 -1.67 -0.46
C LEU A 86 3.95 -1.75 0.55
N LYS A 87 3.99 -2.81 1.37
CA LYS A 87 5.06 -3.02 2.35
C LYS A 87 6.43 -3.12 1.65
N LYS A 88 6.55 -3.95 0.61
CA LYS A 88 7.78 -4.10 -0.17
C LYS A 88 8.21 -2.78 -0.82
N GLN A 89 7.26 -2.02 -1.38
CA GLN A 89 7.57 -0.71 -1.97
C GLN A 89 8.03 0.31 -0.92
N GLN A 90 7.43 0.31 0.28
CA GLN A 90 7.83 1.19 1.37
C GLN A 90 9.25 0.87 1.89
N GLU A 91 9.59 -0.41 1.98
CA GLU A 91 10.95 -0.88 2.30
C GLU A 91 11.96 -0.43 1.24
N ALA A 92 11.64 -0.61 -0.04
CA ALA A 92 12.46 -0.13 -1.15
C ALA A 92 12.67 1.39 -1.09
N VAL A 93 11.61 2.19 -0.92
CA VAL A 93 11.72 3.64 -0.76
C VAL A 93 12.65 4.02 0.40
N THR A 94 12.59 3.30 1.52
CA THR A 94 13.45 3.55 2.69
C THR A 94 14.91 3.24 2.38
N LYS A 95 15.18 2.10 1.73
CA LYS A 95 16.53 1.70 1.33
C LYS A 95 17.14 2.68 0.33
N GLU A 96 16.39 3.06 -0.70
CA GLU A 96 16.85 4.04 -1.68
C GLU A 96 17.12 5.42 -1.05
N LYS A 97 16.32 5.88 -0.08
CA LYS A 97 16.60 7.13 0.66
C LYS A 97 17.91 7.07 1.44
N GLN A 98 18.22 5.93 2.05
CA GLN A 98 19.49 5.74 2.75
C GLN A 98 20.68 5.78 1.77
N GLU A 99 20.53 5.18 0.59
CA GLU A 99 21.57 5.21 -0.44
C GLU A 99 21.78 6.61 -1.01
N ILE A 100 20.71 7.38 -1.24
CA ILE A 100 20.79 8.79 -1.63
C ILE A 100 21.58 9.59 -0.58
N LYS A 101 21.32 9.37 0.72
CA LYS A 101 22.06 10.05 1.79
C LYS A 101 23.57 9.72 1.71
N ARG A 102 23.92 8.45 1.54
CA ARG A 102 25.33 8.05 1.39
C ARG A 102 26.00 8.67 0.17
N ILE A 103 25.26 8.79 -0.94
CA ILE A 103 25.75 9.43 -2.16
C ILE A 103 25.96 10.93 -1.93
N ALA A 104 25.04 11.61 -1.25
CA ALA A 104 25.18 13.03 -0.88
C ALA A 104 26.42 13.26 -0.01
N ASP A 105 26.66 12.40 0.98
CA ASP A 105 27.85 12.46 1.84
C ASP A 105 29.14 12.29 1.02
N LYS A 106 29.16 11.33 0.08
CA LYS A 106 30.29 11.12 -0.85
C LYS A 106 30.52 12.34 -1.76
N ILE A 107 29.46 12.93 -2.29
CA ILE A 107 29.52 14.16 -3.10
C ILE A 107 30.15 15.30 -2.28
N GLN A 108 29.77 15.45 -1.02
CA GLN A 108 30.32 16.49 -0.15
C GLN A 108 31.81 16.27 0.12
N ALA A 109 32.21 15.03 0.43
CA ALA A 109 33.61 14.67 0.63
C ALA A 109 34.45 14.97 -0.63
N LEU A 110 33.99 14.50 -1.79
CA LEU A 110 34.67 14.70 -3.07
C LEU A 110 34.79 16.19 -3.44
N LYS A 111 33.73 16.99 -3.21
CA LYS A 111 33.80 18.45 -3.40
C LYS A 111 34.85 19.12 -2.52
N LYS A 112 35.00 18.66 -1.27
CA LYS A 112 36.00 19.18 -0.33
C LYS A 112 37.42 18.85 -0.83
N GLU A 113 37.65 17.61 -1.27
CA GLU A 113 38.94 17.18 -1.83
C GLU A 113 39.30 17.94 -3.10
N ILE A 114 38.36 18.06 -4.05
CA ILE A 114 38.53 18.84 -5.28
C ILE A 114 38.87 20.30 -4.96
N LYS A 115 38.21 20.91 -3.97
CA LYS A 115 38.46 22.29 -3.58
C LYS A 115 39.86 22.45 -2.97
N ALA A 116 40.23 21.57 -2.03
CA ALA A 116 41.55 21.60 -1.40
C ALA A 116 42.66 21.40 -2.44
N ARG A 117 42.51 20.44 -3.36
CA ARG A 117 43.47 20.22 -4.45
C ARG A 117 43.52 21.41 -5.41
N GLN A 118 42.40 22.06 -5.69
CA GLN A 118 42.36 23.28 -6.52
C GLN A 118 43.12 24.44 -5.87
N GLU A 119 43.04 24.61 -4.55
CA GLU A 119 43.79 25.64 -3.83
C GLU A 119 45.31 25.42 -3.95
N VAL A 120 45.77 24.18 -3.77
CA VAL A 120 47.18 23.79 -3.97
C VAL A 120 47.62 24.04 -5.40
N LEU A 121 46.84 23.61 -6.40
CA LEU A 121 47.14 23.84 -7.81
C LEU A 121 47.21 25.33 -8.15
N ASN A 122 46.32 26.16 -7.56
CA ASN A 122 46.33 27.61 -7.77
C ASN A 122 47.57 28.28 -7.16
N GLU A 123 48.02 27.82 -5.99
CA GLU A 123 49.25 28.31 -5.36
C GLU A 123 50.49 27.92 -6.16
N ARG A 124 50.55 26.68 -6.65
CA ARG A 124 51.62 26.23 -7.56
C ARG A 124 51.63 27.02 -8.86
N ALA A 125 50.46 27.22 -9.49
CA ALA A 125 50.34 28.02 -10.69
C ALA A 125 50.78 29.49 -10.49
N ARG A 126 50.44 30.10 -9.35
CA ARG A 126 50.94 31.45 -9.00
C ARG A 126 52.44 31.48 -8.78
N THR A 127 53.00 30.45 -8.14
CA THR A 127 54.45 30.33 -7.93
C THR A 127 55.18 30.18 -9.26
N LEU A 128 54.66 29.34 -10.17
CA LEU A 128 55.15 29.22 -11.54
C LEU A 128 55.03 30.53 -12.32
N GLN A 129 53.91 31.26 -12.18
CA GLN A 129 53.75 32.54 -12.86
C GLN A 129 54.73 33.61 -12.35
N LYS A 130 55.02 33.63 -11.04
CA LYS A 130 55.92 34.61 -10.42
C LYS A 130 57.40 34.27 -10.60
N ASN A 131 57.75 32.99 -10.49
CA ASN A 131 59.12 32.50 -10.39
C ASN A 131 59.55 31.61 -11.57
N GLY A 132 58.64 31.28 -12.50
CA GLY A 132 58.81 30.21 -13.48
C GLY A 132 58.54 30.65 -14.92
N THR A 133 59.08 31.78 -15.36
CA THR A 133 59.40 31.95 -16.80
C THR A 133 60.31 30.81 -17.24
N ALA A 134 60.20 30.35 -18.49
CA ALA A 134 61.07 29.30 -19.04
C ALA A 134 62.57 29.63 -18.82
N ASP A 135 62.89 30.92 -18.82
CA ASP A 135 64.21 31.47 -18.52
C ASP A 135 64.70 31.18 -17.10
N ASN A 136 63.82 31.11 -16.09
CA ASN A 136 64.22 30.84 -14.70
C ASN A 136 64.50 29.35 -14.45
N TYR A 137 63.74 28.46 -15.09
CA TYR A 137 64.06 27.03 -15.06
C TYR A 137 65.33 26.73 -15.85
N LEU A 138 65.50 27.38 -17.01
CA LEU A 138 66.74 27.27 -17.79
C LEU A 138 67.93 27.84 -17.01
N SER A 139 67.79 29.00 -16.35
CA SER A 139 68.82 29.59 -15.48
C SER A 139 69.17 28.67 -14.32
N LEU A 140 68.19 28.07 -13.63
CA LEU A 140 68.45 27.12 -12.54
C LEU A 140 69.23 25.89 -13.01
N LEU A 141 69.01 25.45 -14.25
CA LEU A 141 69.78 24.37 -14.87
C LEU A 141 71.17 24.84 -15.30
N MET A 142 71.30 26.06 -15.83
CA MET A 142 72.58 26.65 -16.26
C MET A 142 73.49 27.07 -15.09
N ASP A 143 72.91 27.41 -13.94
CA ASP A 143 73.59 27.74 -12.67
C ASP A 143 73.96 26.48 -11.87
N SER A 144 74.27 25.37 -12.55
CA SER A 144 74.76 24.14 -11.92
C SER A 144 76.27 24.20 -11.73
N ASP A 145 76.77 23.68 -10.60
CA ASP A 145 78.20 23.74 -10.26
C ASP A 145 79.04 22.77 -11.10
N ASP A 146 78.46 21.63 -11.49
CA ASP A 146 79.07 20.62 -12.35
C ASP A 146 78.01 19.79 -13.12
N PHE A 147 78.48 18.87 -13.97
CA PHE A 147 77.61 18.01 -14.77
C PHE A 147 76.75 17.06 -13.92
N SER A 148 77.23 16.63 -12.74
CA SER A 148 76.45 15.77 -11.85
C SER A 148 75.29 16.55 -11.20
N ASP A 149 75.54 17.78 -10.74
CA ASP A 149 74.51 18.69 -10.23
C ASP A 149 73.45 19.03 -11.30
N LEU A 150 73.87 19.23 -12.56
CA LEU A 150 72.94 19.41 -13.67
C LEU A 150 71.98 18.22 -13.84
N ILE A 151 72.49 16.99 -13.84
CA ILE A 151 71.67 15.78 -14.00
C ILE A 151 70.69 15.62 -12.82
N ASP A 152 71.14 15.90 -11.60
CA ASP A 152 70.29 15.84 -10.41
C ASP A 152 69.16 16.88 -10.48
N ARG A 153 69.46 18.12 -10.89
CA ARG A 153 68.45 19.19 -11.07
C ARG A 153 67.44 18.86 -12.16
N VAL A 154 67.88 18.30 -13.30
CA VAL A 154 66.97 17.82 -14.36
C VAL A 154 66.05 16.72 -13.81
N GLY A 155 66.57 15.80 -13.00
CA GLY A 155 65.80 14.77 -12.32
C GLY A 155 64.73 15.35 -11.39
N ILE A 156 65.09 16.36 -10.59
CA ILE A 156 64.17 17.07 -9.68
C ILE A 156 63.06 17.78 -10.47
N VAL A 157 63.40 18.58 -11.48
CA VAL A 157 62.42 19.30 -12.30
C VAL A 157 61.46 18.32 -12.99
N THR A 158 62.00 17.25 -13.57
CA THR A 158 61.18 16.19 -14.19
C THR A 158 60.22 15.55 -13.18
N THR A 159 60.68 15.33 -11.94
CA THR A 159 59.85 14.76 -10.87
C THR A 159 58.72 15.70 -10.47
N ILE A 160 59.00 17.00 -10.34
CA ILE A 160 57.99 18.02 -10.00
C ILE A 160 56.93 18.10 -11.11
N VAL A 161 57.34 18.20 -12.38
CA VAL A 161 56.41 18.28 -13.51
C VAL A 161 55.53 17.03 -13.61
N LYS A 162 56.10 15.84 -13.39
CA LYS A 162 55.33 14.59 -13.34
C LYS A 162 54.30 14.61 -12.21
N ALA A 163 54.70 15.03 -11.00
CA ALA A 163 53.79 15.13 -9.86
C ALA A 163 52.65 16.13 -10.11
N ASP A 164 52.95 17.29 -10.68
CA ASP A 164 51.93 18.29 -11.05
C ASP A 164 50.94 17.74 -12.08
N LYS A 165 51.45 17.03 -13.10
CA LYS A 165 50.59 16.35 -14.08
C LYS A 165 49.69 15.32 -13.41
N THR A 166 50.23 14.47 -12.54
CA THR A 166 49.43 13.48 -11.80
C THR A 166 48.33 14.14 -10.96
N ILE A 167 48.63 15.23 -10.26
CA ILE A 167 47.64 15.97 -9.46
C ILE A 167 46.54 16.57 -10.36
N MET A 168 46.89 17.08 -11.54
CA MET A 168 45.91 17.58 -12.51
C MET A 168 45.04 16.46 -13.09
N ASP A 169 45.63 15.30 -13.39
CA ASP A 169 44.90 14.13 -13.90
C ASP A 169 43.92 13.60 -12.84
N GLU A 170 44.34 13.50 -11.57
CA GLU A 170 43.47 13.17 -10.44
C GLU A 170 42.35 14.20 -10.25
N GLN A 171 42.67 15.50 -10.34
CA GLN A 171 41.68 16.57 -10.23
C GLN A 171 40.60 16.47 -11.31
N ASN A 172 40.99 16.14 -12.55
CA ASN A 172 40.07 15.97 -13.66
C ASN A 172 39.22 14.71 -13.49
N ARG A 173 39.82 13.59 -13.07
CA ARG A 173 39.09 12.36 -12.75
C ARG A 173 38.05 12.61 -11.67
N ASP A 174 38.45 13.21 -10.55
CA ASP A 174 37.55 13.46 -9.42
C ASP A 174 36.40 14.42 -9.81
N LYS A 175 36.65 15.41 -10.69
CA LYS A 175 35.59 16.28 -11.25
C LYS A 175 34.60 15.51 -12.13
N ASN A 176 35.08 14.56 -12.92
CA ASN A 176 34.21 13.69 -13.73
C ASN A 176 33.40 12.75 -12.83
N ASP A 177 34.05 12.11 -11.86
CA ASP A 177 33.39 11.24 -10.88
C ASP A 177 32.32 12.00 -10.09
N LEU A 178 32.59 13.27 -9.73
CA LEU A 178 31.60 14.13 -9.08
C LEU A 178 30.37 14.34 -9.96
N LYS A 179 30.58 14.67 -11.24
CA LYS A 179 29.48 14.87 -12.20
C LYS A 179 28.64 13.60 -12.35
N ASP A 180 29.28 12.45 -12.53
CA ASP A 180 28.60 11.16 -12.70
C ASP A 180 27.84 10.76 -11.42
N THR A 181 28.43 11.03 -10.26
CA THR A 181 27.80 10.77 -8.96
C THR A 181 26.58 11.68 -8.73
N GLN A 182 26.66 12.95 -9.10
CA GLN A 182 25.53 13.89 -9.02
C GLN A 182 24.39 13.50 -9.99
N GLU A 183 24.70 13.05 -11.20
CA GLU A 183 23.70 12.54 -12.13
C GLU A 183 23.04 11.25 -11.61
N LYS A 184 23.81 10.35 -11.00
CA LYS A 184 23.28 9.15 -10.34
C LYS A 184 22.34 9.52 -9.18
N GLU A 185 22.72 10.47 -8.34
CA GLU A 185 21.88 10.99 -7.25
C GLU A 185 20.56 11.53 -7.78
N LYS A 186 20.59 12.37 -8.82
CA LYS A 186 19.40 12.96 -9.45
C LYS A 186 18.46 11.89 -10.00
N LYS A 187 18.99 10.86 -10.67
CA LYS A 187 18.19 9.72 -11.17
C LYS A 187 17.55 8.93 -10.02
N GLN A 188 18.28 8.69 -8.94
CA GLN A 188 17.73 7.99 -7.77
C GLN A 188 16.66 8.81 -7.06
N LEU A 189 16.84 10.12 -6.90
CA LEU A 189 15.83 11.03 -6.35
C LEU A 189 14.55 11.01 -7.18
N ALA A 190 14.66 11.02 -8.51
CA ALA A 190 13.50 10.90 -9.40
C ALA A 190 12.77 9.57 -9.21
N LYS A 191 13.51 8.45 -9.18
CA LYS A 191 12.95 7.10 -8.93
C LYS A 191 12.23 7.03 -7.58
N VAL A 192 12.82 7.57 -6.51
CA VAL A 192 12.19 7.59 -5.17
C VAL A 192 10.90 8.41 -5.16
N LYS A 193 10.87 9.55 -5.86
CA LYS A 193 9.64 10.36 -6.00
C LYS A 193 8.53 9.58 -6.70
N GLN A 194 8.85 8.89 -7.79
CA GLN A 194 7.89 8.05 -8.51
C GLN A 194 7.35 6.92 -7.62
N LEU A 195 8.24 6.17 -6.96
CA LEU A 195 7.85 5.09 -6.04
C LEU A 195 6.99 5.60 -4.88
N ALA A 196 7.30 6.79 -4.34
CA ALA A 196 6.51 7.38 -3.26
C ALA A 196 5.09 7.75 -3.73
N GLU A 197 4.93 8.25 -4.96
CA GLU A 197 3.62 8.55 -5.52
C GLU A 197 2.82 7.28 -5.82
N GLU A 198 3.47 6.24 -6.37
CA GLU A 198 2.83 4.92 -6.56
C GLU A 198 2.32 4.34 -5.23
N VAL A 199 3.12 4.43 -4.17
CA VAL A 199 2.71 3.99 -2.82
C VAL A 199 1.50 4.80 -2.32
N LYS A 200 1.46 6.11 -2.58
CA LYS A 200 0.34 6.96 -2.19
C LYS A 200 -0.94 6.58 -2.95
N ILE A 201 -0.86 6.40 -4.27
CA ILE A 201 -2.00 5.96 -5.10
C ILE A 201 -2.50 4.59 -4.64
N ALA A 202 -1.60 3.63 -4.42
CA ALA A 202 -1.95 2.29 -3.96
C ALA A 202 -2.62 2.31 -2.57
N ARG A 203 -2.18 3.19 -1.66
CA ARG A 203 -2.88 3.38 -0.36
C ARG A 203 -4.29 3.92 -0.54
N ASN A 204 -4.48 4.92 -1.39
CA ASN A 204 -5.81 5.49 -1.65
C ASN A 204 -6.76 4.45 -2.24
N ASN A 205 -6.30 3.69 -3.24
CA ASN A 205 -7.09 2.61 -3.84
C ASN A 205 -7.46 1.53 -2.82
N MET A 206 -6.51 1.16 -1.94
CA MET A 206 -6.75 0.19 -0.88
C MET A 206 -7.75 0.71 0.16
N GLU A 207 -7.76 2.00 0.46
CA GLU A 207 -8.76 2.59 1.36
C GLU A 207 -10.16 2.55 0.73
N SER A 208 -10.28 2.82 -0.57
CA SER A 208 -11.53 2.63 -1.31
C SER A 208 -12.02 1.18 -1.26
N GLN A 209 -11.12 0.20 -1.45
CA GLN A 209 -11.45 -1.23 -1.34
C GLN A 209 -11.92 -1.62 0.08
N LYS A 210 -11.34 -1.04 1.14
CA LYS A 210 -11.81 -1.26 2.51
C LYS A 210 -13.19 -0.64 2.76
N LEU A 211 -13.48 0.52 2.17
CA LEU A 211 -14.79 1.15 2.27
C LEU A 211 -15.86 0.35 1.53
N GLU A 212 -15.51 -0.20 0.36
CA GLU A 212 -16.35 -1.12 -0.39
C GLU A 212 -16.66 -2.37 0.43
N LYS A 213 -15.64 -2.98 1.07
CA LYS A 213 -15.82 -4.11 1.99
C LYS A 213 -16.88 -3.82 3.07
N LYS A 214 -16.88 -2.62 3.67
CA LYS A 214 -17.86 -2.23 4.71
C LYS A 214 -19.31 -2.20 4.19
N ARG A 215 -19.54 -2.14 2.88
CA ARG A 215 -20.89 -2.26 2.30
C ARG A 215 -21.40 -3.70 2.29
N PHE A 216 -20.49 -4.67 2.36
CA PHE A 216 -20.81 -6.10 2.44
C PHE A 216 -20.99 -6.58 3.89
N ASP A 217 -20.57 -5.81 4.89
CA ASP A 217 -20.88 -6.10 6.30
C ASP A 217 -22.36 -5.79 6.56
N PRO A 218 -23.17 -6.74 7.05
CA PRO A 218 -24.56 -6.47 7.40
C PRO A 218 -24.62 -5.38 8.49
N LYS A 219 -25.56 -4.43 8.34
CA LYS A 219 -25.78 -3.40 9.36
C LYS A 219 -26.09 -4.09 10.69
N PRO A 220 -25.45 -3.69 11.81
CA PRO A 220 -25.81 -4.21 13.12
C PRO A 220 -27.24 -3.80 13.45
N GLY A 221 -28.19 -4.73 13.28
CA GLY A 221 -29.61 -4.50 13.60
C GLY A 221 -30.64 -5.28 12.77
N GLU A 222 -30.30 -5.81 11.59
CA GLU A 222 -31.28 -6.45 10.70
C GLU A 222 -31.44 -7.98 10.88
N GLU A 223 -30.61 -8.61 11.73
CA GLU A 223 -30.67 -10.07 11.97
C GLU A 223 -31.80 -10.53 12.92
N LYS A 224 -32.66 -9.65 13.45
CA LYS A 224 -33.60 -9.99 14.55
C LYS A 224 -35.10 -10.01 14.23
N THR A 225 -35.53 -10.05 12.97
CA THR A 225 -36.99 -9.98 12.67
C THR A 225 -37.60 -11.15 11.92
N PHE A 226 -36.88 -12.23 11.61
CA PHE A 226 -37.45 -13.32 10.80
C PHE A 226 -37.69 -14.66 11.51
N ILE A 227 -37.38 -14.81 12.80
CA ILE A 227 -37.62 -16.08 13.51
C ILE A 227 -38.12 -15.83 14.94
N THR A 228 -39.28 -15.20 15.10
CA THR A 228 -40.16 -15.43 16.26
C THR A 228 -41.52 -14.77 16.04
N LYS A 229 -42.48 -15.52 15.51
CA LYS A 229 -43.89 -15.51 15.94
C LYS A 229 -44.68 -16.61 15.23
#